data_AF-A0A2E7F256-F1
#
_entry.id   AF-A0A2E7F256-F1
#
_cell.length_a   1.000
_cell.length_b   1.000
_cell.length_c   1.000
_cell.angle_alpha   90.00
_cell.angle_beta   90.00
_cell.angle_gamma   90.00
#
_symmetry.space_group_name_H-M   'P 1'
#
loop_
_entity.id
_entity.type
_entity.pdbx_description
1 polymer ?
#
loop_
_entity_poly.entity_id
_entity_poly.type
_entity_poly.pdbx_seq_one_letter_code
_entity_poly.pdbx_strand_id
1 'polypeptide(L)'
;MSGADIVALQRDDPFPPAQVLDLAVSVAIGRELAASESEMFERIEDWFLRPATRAELKASVSRLIDRGWIHRSNDDDDFDLCLTDAGVEAATTLSGGMIRMIDRGRGLIQTSFLLQSLDLAQGKCP
;
A
#
# COMPACT_ATOMS: atom_id res chain seq x y z
N MET A 1 -15.51 23.36 12.76
CA MET A 1 -14.76 22.19 13.26
C MET A 1 -15.43 20.95 12.68
N SER A 2 -14.99 20.44 11.53
CA SER A 2 -15.47 19.13 11.07
C SER A 2 -14.66 18.08 11.83
N GLY A 3 -15.34 17.37 12.73
CA GLY A 3 -14.77 16.20 13.38
C GLY A 3 -14.45 15.17 12.31
N ALA A 4 -13.29 14.53 12.40
CA ALA A 4 -12.99 13.39 11.56
C ALA A 4 -14.04 12.30 11.84
N ASP A 5 -14.72 11.85 10.79
CA ASP A 5 -15.61 10.69 10.89
C ASP A 5 -14.78 9.47 11.27
N ILE A 6 -15.04 8.94 12.46
CA ILE A 6 -14.44 7.69 12.91
C ILE A 6 -15.18 6.57 12.18
N VAL A 7 -14.60 6.10 11.08
CA VAL A 7 -15.08 4.89 10.41
C VAL A 7 -14.83 3.71 11.35
N ALA A 8 -15.91 3.19 11.93
CA ALA A 8 -15.85 1.94 12.67
C ALA A 8 -15.54 0.82 11.67
N LEU A 9 -14.38 0.16 11.82
CA LEU A 9 -14.05 -1.06 11.09
C LEU A 9 -15.20 -2.06 11.32
N GLN A 10 -16.01 -2.30 10.28
CA GLN A 10 -17.07 -3.29 10.37
C GLN A 10 -16.41 -4.66 10.52
N ARG A 11 -16.82 -5.39 11.55
CA ARG A 11 -16.20 -6.64 11.98
C ARG A 11 -16.37 -7.78 10.95
N ASP A 12 -17.14 -7.53 9.89
CA ASP A 12 -17.55 -8.49 8.88
C ASP A 12 -16.74 -8.39 7.58
N ASP A 13 -15.85 -7.39 7.42
CA ASP A 13 -14.98 -7.32 6.26
C ASP A 13 -13.86 -8.37 6.34
N PRO A 14 -13.66 -9.19 5.28
CA PRO A 14 -12.64 -10.21 5.27
C PRO A 14 -11.24 -9.57 5.35
N PHE A 15 -10.33 -10.20 6.10
CA PHE A 15 -8.94 -9.74 6.19
C PHE A 15 -8.31 -9.67 4.79
N PRO A 16 -7.68 -8.54 4.41
CA PRO A 16 -7.17 -8.35 3.06
C PRO A 16 -6.04 -9.35 2.75
N PRO A 17 -6.22 -10.29 1.80
CA PRO A 17 -5.20 -11.26 1.49
C PRO A 17 -4.11 -10.61 0.65
N ALA A 18 -2.86 -10.59 1.13
CA ALA A 18 -1.74 -10.00 0.39
C ALA A 18 -0.40 -10.62 0.78
N GLN A 19 0.55 -10.56 -0.15
CA GLN A 19 1.96 -10.77 0.12
C GLN A 19 2.61 -9.47 0.61
N VAL A 20 3.74 -9.57 1.33
CA VAL A 20 4.51 -8.37 1.74
C VAL A 20 4.95 -7.55 0.53
N LEU A 21 5.23 -8.19 -0.60
CA LEU A 21 5.55 -7.51 -1.85
C LEU A 21 4.36 -6.74 -2.44
N ASP A 22 3.13 -7.26 -2.29
CA ASP A 22 1.91 -6.55 -2.68
C ASP A 22 1.79 -5.26 -1.88
N LEU A 23 2.02 -5.33 -0.55
CA LEU A 23 2.00 -4.17 0.32
C LEU A 23 3.08 -3.15 -0.04
N ALA A 24 4.30 -3.58 -0.36
CA ALA A 24 5.38 -2.68 -0.77
C ALA A 24 5.02 -1.91 -2.05
N VAL A 25 4.46 -2.60 -3.05
CA VAL A 25 3.98 -1.96 -4.29
C VAL A 25 2.85 -0.98 -4.00
N SER A 26 1.86 -1.35 -3.17
CA SER A 26 0.79 -0.43 -2.75
C SER A 26 1.34 0.83 -2.08
N VAL A 27 2.30 0.70 -1.15
CA VAL A 27 2.92 1.85 -0.47
C VAL A 27 3.71 2.73 -1.43
N ALA A 28 4.42 2.15 -2.40
CA ALA A 28 5.18 2.91 -3.39
C ALA A 28 4.27 3.74 -4.31
N ILE A 29 3.14 3.16 -4.72
CA ILE A 29 2.10 3.85 -5.52
C ILE A 29 1.41 4.93 -4.69
N GLY A 30 0.91 4.59 -3.49
CA GLY A 30 0.15 5.52 -2.64
C GLY A 30 0.93 6.73 -2.13
N ARG A 31 2.26 6.66 -2.14
CA ARG A 31 3.14 7.77 -1.76
C ARG A 31 3.78 8.49 -2.95
N GLU A 32 3.38 8.12 -4.18
CA GLU A 32 3.95 8.64 -5.42
C GLU A 32 5.48 8.68 -5.39
N LEU A 33 6.10 7.56 -4.97
CA LEU A 33 7.53 7.60 -4.69
C LEU A 33 8.38 7.77 -5.95
N ALA A 34 7.84 7.46 -7.13
CA ALA A 34 8.58 7.37 -8.38
C ALA A 34 7.83 7.96 -9.57
N ALA A 35 8.58 8.42 -10.58
CA ALA A 35 8.06 8.95 -11.83
C ALA A 35 7.99 7.90 -12.96
N SER A 36 8.58 6.72 -12.78
CA SER A 36 8.53 5.62 -13.75
C SER A 36 8.47 4.22 -13.11
N GLU A 37 8.04 3.20 -13.86
CA GLU A 37 7.97 1.80 -13.40
C GLU A 37 9.34 1.31 -12.94
N SER A 38 10.37 1.60 -13.73
CA SER A 38 11.74 1.17 -13.41
C SER A 38 12.21 1.78 -12.10
N GLU A 39 11.98 3.08 -11.92
CA GLU A 39 12.41 3.81 -10.73
C GLU A 39 11.62 3.34 -9.48
N MET A 40 10.34 3.02 -9.63
CA MET A 40 9.54 2.42 -8.55
C MET A 40 10.10 1.05 -8.15
N PHE A 41 10.39 0.21 -9.13
CA PHE A 41 10.90 -1.14 -8.90
C PHE A 41 12.28 -1.11 -8.23
N GLU A 42 13.19 -0.26 -8.72
CA GLU A 42 14.50 -0.04 -8.10
C GLU A 42 14.38 0.39 -6.63
N ARG A 43 13.47 1.32 -6.32
CA ARG A 43 13.23 1.72 -4.93
C ARG A 43 12.72 0.57 -4.05
N ILE A 44 11.81 -0.25 -4.57
CA ILE A 44 11.23 -1.36 -3.81
C ILE A 44 12.29 -2.45 -3.55
N GLU A 45 13.21 -2.69 -4.49
CA GLU A 45 14.30 -3.66 -4.34
C GLU A 45 15.14 -3.39 -3.09
N ASP A 46 15.38 -2.11 -2.76
CA ASP A 46 16.15 -1.67 -1.59
C ASP A 46 15.40 -1.87 -0.24
N TRP A 47 14.10 -2.15 -0.26
CA TRP A 47 13.32 -2.31 0.98
C TRP A 47 13.46 -3.69 1.62
N PHE A 48 13.96 -4.66 0.85
CA PHE A 48 14.03 -6.05 1.26
C PHE A 48 15.47 -6.51 1.43
N LEU A 49 15.73 -7.36 2.44
CA LEU A 49 17.04 -7.99 2.62
C LEU A 49 17.46 -8.86 1.43
N ARG A 50 16.50 -9.33 0.65
CA ARG A 50 16.69 -9.96 -0.64
C ARG A 50 15.86 -9.20 -1.67
N PRO A 51 16.47 -8.60 -2.70
CA PRO A 51 15.74 -7.88 -3.73
C PRO A 51 14.73 -8.78 -4.43
N ALA A 52 13.52 -8.25 -4.66
CA ALA A 52 12.53 -8.89 -5.50
C ALA A 52 12.96 -8.76 -6.97
N THR A 53 12.71 -9.79 -7.77
CA THR A 53 12.94 -9.72 -9.21
C THR A 53 11.86 -8.86 -9.88
N ARG A 54 12.19 -8.29 -11.05
CA ARG A 54 11.22 -7.57 -11.87
C ARG A 54 9.97 -8.41 -12.22
N ALA A 55 10.13 -9.71 -12.40
CA ALA A 55 9.01 -10.62 -12.67
C ALA A 55 8.07 -10.73 -11.46
N GLU A 56 8.61 -10.81 -10.25
CA GLU A 56 7.83 -10.84 -9.01
C GLU A 56 7.11 -9.51 -8.75
N LEU A 57 7.77 -8.38 -9.03
CA LEU A 57 7.17 -7.05 -8.96
C LEU A 57 6.03 -6.88 -9.96
N LYS A 58 6.21 -7.30 -11.21
CA LYS A 58 5.11 -7.29 -12.21
C LYS A 58 3.96 -8.20 -11.80
N ALA A 59 4.25 -9.39 -11.29
CA ALA A 59 3.22 -10.30 -10.78
C ALA A 59 2.46 -9.69 -9.58
N SER A 60 3.14 -8.90 -8.75
CA SER A 60 2.53 -8.12 -7.66
C SER A 60 1.55 -7.08 -8.20
N VAL A 61 1.97 -6.27 -9.17
CA VAL A 61 1.10 -5.29 -9.86
C VAL A 61 -0.13 -5.97 -10.45
N SER A 62 0.03 -7.08 -11.18
CA SER A 62 -1.11 -7.82 -11.75
C SER A 62 -2.09 -8.30 -10.67
N ARG A 63 -1.60 -8.88 -9.56
CA ARG A 63 -2.47 -9.30 -8.45
C ARG A 63 -3.25 -8.15 -7.83
N LEU A 64 -2.62 -6.98 -7.69
CA LEU A 64 -3.26 -5.79 -7.13
C LEU A 64 -4.35 -5.25 -8.07
N ILE A 65 -4.13 -5.30 -9.39
CA ILE A 65 -5.15 -4.96 -10.40
C ILE A 65 -6.31 -5.96 -10.34
N ASP A 66 -6.02 -7.26 -10.34
CA ASP A 66 -7.04 -8.33 -10.31
C ASP A 66 -7.92 -8.25 -9.05
N ARG A 67 -7.38 -7.73 -7.95
CA ARG A 67 -8.10 -7.50 -6.69
C ARG A 67 -8.85 -6.16 -6.64
N GLY A 68 -8.67 -5.30 -7.64
CA GLY A 68 -9.22 -3.95 -7.67
C GLY A 68 -8.62 -3.02 -6.62
N TRP A 69 -7.40 -3.29 -6.14
CA TRP A 69 -6.69 -2.42 -5.18
C TRP A 69 -5.94 -1.29 -5.85
N ILE A 70 -5.53 -1.49 -7.10
CA ILE A 70 -4.98 -0.44 -7.94
C ILE A 70 -5.67 -0.45 -9.29
N HIS A 71 -5.70 0.70 -9.96
CA HIS A 71 -6.12 0.83 -11.35
C HIS A 71 -5.12 1.68 -12.12
N ARG A 72 -5.21 1.62 -13.46
CA ARG A 72 -4.52 2.56 -14.33
C ARG A 72 -5.38 3.82 -14.45
N SER A 73 -4.77 4.98 -14.26
CA SER A 73 -5.40 6.30 -14.38
C SER A 73 -5.47 6.73 -15.85
N ASN A 74 -4.46 6.35 -16.64
CA ASN A 74 -4.44 6.59 -18.08
C ASN A 74 -4.06 5.30 -18.84
N ASP A 75 -4.84 4.93 -19.85
CA ASP A 75 -4.59 3.70 -20.63
C ASP A 75 -3.38 3.84 -21.57
N ASP A 76 -2.95 5.08 -21.85
CA ASP A 76 -1.81 5.38 -22.73
C ASP A 76 -0.45 5.40 -22.01
N ASP A 77 -0.44 5.40 -20.67
CA ASP A 77 0.79 5.35 -19.86
C ASP A 77 0.76 4.12 -18.94
N ASP A 78 1.61 3.13 -19.28
CA ASP A 78 1.75 1.89 -18.52
C ASP A 78 2.12 2.12 -17.04
N PHE A 79 2.61 3.31 -16.68
CA PHE A 79 3.01 3.68 -15.32
C PHE A 79 2.16 4.80 -14.67
N ASP A 80 0.89 4.92 -15.03
CA ASP A 80 -0.03 5.78 -14.29
C ASP A 80 -0.94 4.95 -13.37
N LEU A 81 -0.35 4.39 -12.30
CA LEU A 81 -1.05 3.54 -11.33
C LEU A 81 -1.57 4.36 -10.15
N CYS A 82 -2.80 4.09 -9.73
CA CYS A 82 -3.42 4.70 -8.55
C CYS A 82 -4.02 3.65 -7.63
N LEU A 83 -3.95 3.88 -6.31
CA LEU A 83 -4.69 3.08 -5.34
C LEU A 83 -6.19 3.42 -5.41
N THR A 84 -7.04 2.39 -5.33
CA THR A 84 -8.46 2.57 -5.06
C THR A 84 -8.69 2.76 -3.56
N ASP A 85 -9.89 3.19 -3.16
CA ASP A 85 -10.30 3.23 -1.74
C ASP A 85 -10.08 1.88 -1.05
N ALA A 86 -10.46 0.79 -1.71
CA ALA A 86 -10.24 -0.57 -1.21
C ALA A 86 -8.74 -0.90 -1.06
N GLY A 87 -7.91 -0.42 -1.99
CA GLY A 87 -6.45 -0.55 -1.91
C GLY A 87 -5.85 0.24 -0.76
N VAL A 88 -6.31 1.48 -0.52
CA VAL A 88 -5.89 2.33 0.61
C VAL A 88 -6.26 1.65 1.92
N GLU A 89 -7.50 1.17 2.06
CA GLU A 89 -7.97 0.47 3.24
C GLU A 89 -7.15 -0.81 3.52
N ALA A 90 -6.94 -1.63 2.49
CA ALA A 90 -6.17 -2.86 2.61
C ALA A 90 -4.71 -2.59 2.99
N ALA A 91 -4.05 -1.65 2.32
CA ALA A 91 -2.66 -1.29 2.60
C ALA A 91 -2.50 -0.67 3.99
N THR A 92 -3.46 0.15 4.44
CA THR A 92 -3.49 0.71 5.80
C THR A 92 -3.65 -0.39 6.84
N THR A 93 -4.59 -1.32 6.63
CA THR A 93 -4.84 -2.46 7.51
C THR A 93 -3.61 -3.33 7.67
N LEU A 94 -2.96 -3.70 6.55
CA LEU A 94 -1.77 -4.54 6.54
C LEU A 94 -0.56 -3.82 7.17
N SER A 95 -0.35 -2.55 6.85
CA SER A 95 0.72 -1.73 7.44
C SER A 95 0.57 -1.63 8.96
N GLY A 96 -0.65 -1.39 9.44
CA GLY A 96 -0.96 -1.36 10.86
C GLY A 96 -0.69 -2.71 11.54
N GLY A 97 -1.02 -3.81 10.86
CA GLY A 97 -0.67 -5.16 11.27
C GLY A 97 0.85 -5.37 11.41
N MET A 98 1.64 -4.96 10.41
CA MET A 98 3.10 -5.06 10.46
C MET A 98 3.71 -4.28 11.62
N ILE A 99 3.27 -3.04 11.83
CA ILE A 99 3.74 -2.21 12.94
C ILE A 99 3.43 -2.88 14.29
N ARG A 100 2.22 -3.43 14.46
CA ARG A 100 1.84 -4.17 15.67
C ARG A 100 2.66 -5.45 15.84
N MET A 101 3.05 -6.13 14.76
CA MET A 101 3.94 -7.29 14.82
C MET A 101 5.37 -6.91 15.24
N ILE A 102 5.91 -5.80 14.73
CA ILE A 102 7.22 -5.26 15.15
C ILE A 102 7.21 -4.96 16.65
N ASP A 103 6.12 -4.35 17.13
CA ASP A 103 5.86 -4.06 18.53
C ASP A 103 5.53 -5.32 19.37
N ARG A 104 5.35 -6.48 18.72
CA ARG A 104 4.91 -7.74 19.33
C ARG A 104 3.60 -7.61 20.13
N GLY A 105 2.73 -6.68 19.72
CA GLY A 105 1.44 -6.40 20.36
C GLY A 105 1.53 -5.79 21.77
N ARG A 106 2.66 -5.14 22.12
CA ARG A 106 2.90 -4.61 23.47
C ARG A 106 2.39 -3.18 23.69
N GLY A 107 1.98 -2.49 22.63
CA GLY A 107 1.55 -1.09 22.64
C GLY A 107 2.69 -0.09 22.89
N LEU A 108 3.95 -0.46 22.67
CA LEU A 108 5.09 0.46 22.84
C LEU A 108 5.23 1.41 21.66
N ILE A 109 4.78 0.98 20.48
CA ILE A 109 4.72 1.78 19.26
C ILE A 109 3.28 2.23 19.02
N GLN A 110 3.05 3.54 19.02
CA GLN A 110 1.74 4.10 18.64
C GLN A 110 1.51 3.92 17.14
N THR A 111 0.76 2.86 16.78
CA THR A 111 0.49 2.47 15.38
C THR A 111 -0.12 3.61 14.57
N SER A 112 -1.06 4.37 15.16
CA SER A 112 -1.71 5.50 14.51
C SER A 112 -0.72 6.57 14.06
N PHE A 113 0.29 6.86 14.86
CA PHE A 113 1.31 7.86 14.54
C PHE A 113 2.16 7.44 13.34
N LEU A 114 2.57 6.16 13.29
CA LEU A 114 3.33 5.65 12.16
C LEU A 114 2.47 5.50 10.90
N LEU A 115 1.19 5.12 11.03
CA LEU A 115 0.28 5.08 9.89
C LEU A 115 0.04 6.46 9.27
N GLN A 116 -0.07 7.50 10.09
CA GLN A 116 -0.16 8.89 9.60
C GLN A 116 1.06 9.30 8.77
N SER A 117 2.25 8.75 9.06
CA SER A 117 3.46 9.04 8.26
C SER A 117 3.49 8.36 6.89
N LEU A 118 2.66 7.33 6.68
CA LEU A 118 2.56 6.64 5.39
C LEU A 118 1.68 7.41 4.39
N ASP A 119 0.69 8.16 4.88
CA ASP A 119 -0.24 9.01 4.11
C ASP A 119 -0.60 8.50 2.71
N LEU A 120 -1.18 7.30 2.65
CA LEU A 120 -1.42 6.57 1.40
C LEU A 120 -2.52 7.18 0.52
N ALA A 121 -3.26 8.17 1.04
CA ALA A 121 -4.29 8.91 0.32
C ALA A 121 -3.71 10.15 -0.42
N GLN A 122 -2.41 10.43 -0.28
CA GLN A 122 -1.73 11.51 -1.04
C GLN A 122 -1.13 11.04 -2.37
N GLY A 123 -1.49 9.85 -2.86
CA GLY A 123 -1.04 9.36 -4.16
C GLY A 123 -1.56 10.21 -5.34
N LYS A 124 -1.11 9.88 -6.56
CA LYS A 124 -1.42 10.61 -7.80
C LYS A 124 -2.90 10.90 -8.06
N CYS A 125 -3.81 10.07 -7.56
CA CYS A 125 -5.25 10.21 -7.79
C CYS A 125 -5.98 10.59 -6.48
N PRO A 126 -6.89 11.58 -6.52
CA PRO A 126 -7.70 12.02 -5.39
C PRO A 126 -8.85 11.07 -5.04
#